data_AF-A0A2E2XZ44-F1
#
_entry.id   AF-A0A2E2XZ44-F1
#
_cell.length_a   1.000
_cell.length_b   1.000
_cell.length_c   1.000
_cell.angle_alpha   90.00
_cell.angle_beta   90.00
_cell.angle_gamma   90.00
#
_symmetry.space_group_name_H-M   'P 1'
#
loop_
_entity.id
_entity.type
_entity.pdbx_description
1 polymer ?
#
loop_
_entity_poly.entity_id
_entity_poly.type
_entity_poly.pdbx_seq_one_letter_code
_entity_poly.pdbx_strand_id
1 'polypeptide(L)'
;MKKHTKPTIFIIALSLITSFSFSQTSVYFVQQKEYYDNTFLSGGATLGNENTVQMAMDADGGSAYAVAWRDLETTGNNTGSARSLQVGDEFRISVSAHTVRGTMGFALLATPTSRDSWEDRLENKSIYLTLSNSGNWTATYYGDATTTGSATIGGNTSYKNFVFTCLLTAPNRMTISITDGVTTSYLYDLQLYTSNPITDYSVYLNDGYDGSSNNNILWNSSSGDDEDYVRNTGAITIGSSNSNITITDVIPNGLAANSTSTSSANTLTKAGSGQLTISANNTYSGGTTVSAGTLFSGAGHTSNTTFGSGSISVASGATLWIDRSDDGVYTNTLTLAGGTFQITNGFSTYYDGNIVLTGNSTIDAQSDGYLDGVISGTYNLTKTGNSTLYFRAANTYSGSTTVSAGTLEIQQNVSSSDITVANGGTLSVNETDVTVKSLTMNSGGAFSIEVGKGLTVTNNLTNNGTLTIQSDATGTGSLIVGGTISGSG
;
A
#
# COMPACT_ATOMS: atom_id res chain seq x y z
N MET A 1 13.73 65.52 -35.93
CA MET A 1 14.50 64.26 -35.74
C MET A 1 14.83 64.10 -34.26
N LYS A 2 14.06 63.31 -33.52
CA LYS A 2 14.45 62.80 -32.20
C LYS A 2 14.20 61.29 -32.21
N LYS A 3 15.28 60.53 -32.13
CA LYS A 3 15.31 59.06 -32.15
C LYS A 3 14.81 58.57 -30.79
N HIS A 4 13.79 57.73 -30.80
CA HIS A 4 13.35 56.95 -29.62
C HIS A 4 14.35 55.82 -29.38
N THR A 5 15.00 55.83 -28.21
CA THR A 5 15.80 54.72 -27.69
C THR A 5 14.97 53.98 -26.65
N LYS A 6 14.73 52.68 -26.84
CA LYS A 6 14.05 51.79 -25.88
C LYS A 6 14.97 51.52 -24.67
N PRO A 7 14.46 51.37 -23.43
CA PRO A 7 15.28 50.95 -22.30
C PRO A 7 15.41 49.42 -22.29
N THR A 8 16.64 48.95 -22.22
CA THR A 8 17.01 47.54 -22.00
C THR A 8 16.92 47.25 -20.50
N ILE A 9 16.01 46.36 -20.09
CA ILE A 9 15.91 45.88 -18.70
C ILE A 9 16.97 44.79 -18.50
N PHE A 10 17.95 45.06 -17.65
CA PHE A 10 18.91 44.08 -17.14
C PHE A 10 18.25 43.32 -15.97
N ILE A 11 17.91 42.04 -16.17
CA ILE A 11 17.53 41.14 -15.08
C ILE A 11 18.84 40.57 -14.50
N ILE A 12 19.23 41.06 -13.33
CA ILE A 12 20.27 40.44 -12.51
C ILE A 12 19.62 39.26 -11.78
N ALA A 13 19.87 38.04 -12.27
CA ALA A 13 19.52 36.81 -11.55
C ALA A 13 20.51 36.64 -10.39
N LEU A 14 20.09 37.03 -9.19
CA LEU A 14 20.80 36.77 -7.96
C LEU A 14 20.48 35.33 -7.54
N SER A 15 21.40 34.39 -7.81
CA SER A 15 21.27 33.00 -7.34
C SER A 15 21.52 32.95 -5.83
N LEU A 16 20.46 33.08 -5.03
CA LEU A 16 20.52 32.59 -3.65
C LEU A 16 20.56 31.06 -3.70
N ILE A 17 21.74 30.51 -3.51
CA ILE A 17 21.94 29.10 -3.15
C ILE A 17 21.38 28.95 -1.74
N THR A 18 20.07 28.70 -1.66
CA THR A 18 19.50 28.09 -0.46
C THR A 18 19.85 26.62 -0.54
N SER A 19 20.73 26.20 0.38
CA SER A 19 21.00 24.82 0.69
C SER A 19 19.67 24.12 1.00
N PHE A 20 19.13 23.38 0.02
CA PHE A 20 18.10 22.39 0.28
C PHE A 20 18.76 21.30 1.12
N SER A 21 18.57 21.36 2.45
CA SER A 21 18.63 20.14 3.24
C SER A 21 17.52 19.25 2.71
N PHE A 22 17.89 18.25 1.92
CA PHE A 22 17.04 17.08 1.74
C PHE A 22 16.82 16.50 3.13
N SER A 23 15.65 16.77 3.72
CA SER A 23 15.13 15.92 4.78
C SER A 23 15.00 14.55 4.16
N GLN A 24 15.92 13.65 4.51
CA GLN A 24 15.86 12.25 4.14
C GLN A 24 14.53 11.71 4.68
N THR A 25 13.53 11.56 3.81
CA THR A 25 12.26 10.94 4.15
C THR A 25 12.54 9.46 4.34
N SER A 26 12.83 9.04 5.56
CA SER A 26 12.94 7.63 5.89
C SER A 26 11.55 7.00 5.83
N VAL A 27 11.39 6.05 4.91
CA VAL A 27 10.20 5.23 4.70
C VAL A 27 10.34 4.01 5.60
N TYR A 28 9.39 3.81 6.52
CA TYR A 28 9.30 2.62 7.36
C TYR A 28 8.06 1.81 6.96
N PHE A 29 8.23 0.50 6.82
CA PHE A 29 7.20 -0.44 6.38
C PHE A 29 6.61 -1.17 7.59
N VAL A 30 5.29 -1.35 7.63
CA VAL A 30 4.60 -2.18 8.64
C VAL A 30 3.83 -3.31 7.96
N GLN A 31 3.98 -4.49 8.55
CA GLN A 31 3.66 -5.84 8.09
C GLN A 31 2.16 -6.20 8.09
N GLN A 32 1.75 -7.14 7.22
CA GLN A 32 0.73 -8.14 7.56
C GLN A 32 1.35 -9.55 7.56
N LYS A 33 1.05 -10.27 8.64
CA LYS A 33 1.63 -11.54 9.08
C LYS A 33 0.67 -12.67 8.70
N GLU A 34 1.10 -13.57 7.83
CA GLU A 34 0.62 -14.95 7.68
C GLU A 34 1.47 -15.64 6.59
N TYR A 35 1.84 -16.92 6.79
CA TYR A 35 2.53 -17.88 5.87
C TYR A 35 4.08 -17.94 5.93
N TYR A 36 4.81 -19.06 6.14
CA TYR A 36 4.58 -20.49 6.43
C TYR A 36 5.90 -21.14 6.96
N ASP A 37 5.81 -22.12 7.88
CA ASP A 37 6.89 -22.99 8.42
C ASP A 37 7.54 -23.92 7.38
N ASN A 38 8.89 -24.11 7.41
CA ASN A 38 9.57 -25.38 7.08
C ASN A 38 11.11 -25.38 7.31
N THR A 39 11.64 -26.55 7.69
CA THR A 39 13.07 -26.83 7.99
C THR A 39 13.83 -27.40 6.77
N PHE A 40 15.10 -27.02 6.59
CA PHE A 40 15.99 -27.56 5.55
C PHE A 40 16.22 -29.07 5.70
N LEU A 41 15.82 -29.86 4.70
CA LEU A 41 16.27 -31.24 4.51
C LEU A 41 16.95 -31.36 3.13
N SER A 42 18.29 -31.26 3.15
CA SER A 42 19.27 -31.57 2.10
C SER A 42 18.90 -31.28 0.63
N GLY A 43 19.42 -30.18 0.08
CA GLY A 43 19.53 -29.96 -1.36
C GLY A 43 20.67 -30.77 -1.99
N GLY A 44 20.52 -32.09 -2.10
CA GLY A 44 21.29 -32.95 -3.01
C GLY A 44 22.76 -33.25 -2.68
N ALA A 45 23.43 -32.52 -1.78
CA ALA A 45 24.75 -32.90 -1.30
C ALA A 45 24.63 -33.99 -0.22
N THR A 46 25.17 -35.19 -0.49
CA THR A 46 25.28 -36.25 0.53
C THR A 46 26.38 -35.86 1.52
N LEU A 47 26.00 -35.22 2.62
CA LEU A 47 26.89 -34.98 3.76
C LEU A 47 26.88 -36.23 4.63
N GLY A 48 28.05 -36.85 4.79
CA GLY A 48 28.22 -38.17 5.40
C GLY A 48 27.62 -38.29 6.80
N ASN A 49 27.08 -39.47 7.09
CA ASN A 49 26.54 -39.83 8.40
C ASN A 49 27.66 -39.87 9.44
N GLU A 50 27.55 -39.05 10.50
CA GLU A 50 27.87 -39.48 11.87
C GLU A 50 26.81 -38.95 12.86
N ASN A 51 25.68 -39.69 12.90
CA ASN A 51 24.73 -39.87 14.00
C ASN A 51 24.81 -38.90 15.20
N THR A 52 24.11 -37.74 15.13
CA THR A 52 23.02 -37.31 16.03
C THR A 52 22.73 -35.82 15.82
N VAL A 53 21.60 -35.45 15.17
CA VAL A 53 20.95 -34.11 15.17
C VAL A 53 21.83 -32.90 14.77
N GLN A 54 23.10 -33.13 14.44
CA GLN A 54 24.14 -32.15 14.15
C GLN A 54 24.74 -32.51 12.80
N MET A 55 24.64 -31.60 11.84
CA MET A 55 25.44 -31.67 10.62
C MET A 55 26.81 -31.09 10.97
N ALA A 56 27.85 -31.94 10.93
CA ALA A 56 29.23 -31.55 11.15
C ALA A 56 30.00 -31.63 9.82
N MET A 57 30.86 -30.65 9.57
CA MET A 57 31.88 -30.75 8.52
C MET A 57 33.20 -31.11 9.18
N ASP A 58 33.83 -32.16 8.68
CA ASP A 58 35.20 -32.58 9.05
C ASP A 58 36.14 -32.27 7.89
N ALA A 59 37.29 -31.68 8.20
CA ALA A 59 38.26 -31.16 7.24
C ALA A 59 39.61 -31.85 7.42
N ASP A 60 39.65 -33.18 7.54
CA ASP A 60 40.91 -33.92 7.68
C ASP A 60 41.88 -33.63 6.51
N GLY A 61 42.86 -32.75 6.73
CA GLY A 61 43.98 -32.47 5.83
C GLY A 61 43.75 -31.46 4.70
N GLY A 62 42.64 -30.70 4.67
CA GLY A 62 42.40 -29.63 3.69
C GLY A 62 41.05 -28.92 3.89
N SER A 63 40.87 -27.73 3.32
CA SER A 63 39.63 -26.95 3.45
C SER A 63 38.39 -27.74 3.03
N ALA A 64 37.47 -28.00 3.96
CA ALA A 64 36.16 -28.56 3.66
C ALA A 64 35.14 -27.44 3.37
N TYR A 65 34.27 -27.66 2.37
CA TYR A 65 33.19 -26.76 1.98
C TYR A 65 31.87 -27.54 1.91
N ALA A 66 30.81 -27.03 2.54
CA ALA A 66 29.45 -27.54 2.34
C ALA A 66 28.58 -26.40 1.83
N VAL A 67 27.69 -26.76 0.90
CA VAL A 67 26.86 -25.80 0.19
C VAL A 67 25.46 -26.38 0.04
N ALA A 68 24.45 -25.56 0.32
CA ALA A 68 23.07 -25.79 -0.07
C ALA A 68 22.66 -24.68 -1.06
N TRP A 69 21.98 -25.07 -2.14
CA TRP A 69 21.59 -24.17 -3.23
C TRP A 69 20.09 -24.28 -3.50
N ARG A 70 19.45 -23.15 -3.83
CA ARG A 70 18.04 -23.10 -4.23
C ARG A 70 17.73 -21.99 -5.25
N ASP A 71 16.78 -22.30 -6.12
CA ASP A 71 16.05 -21.31 -6.93
C ASP A 71 15.27 -20.37 -5.99
N LEU A 72 15.17 -19.09 -6.34
CA LEU A 72 14.22 -18.19 -5.69
C LEU A 72 12.82 -18.42 -6.27
N GLU A 73 11.87 -18.74 -5.40
CA GLU A 73 10.50 -19.06 -5.80
C GLU A 73 9.48 -18.10 -5.18
N THR A 74 8.31 -17.97 -5.80
CA THR A 74 7.22 -17.08 -5.36
C THR A 74 6.63 -17.42 -4.00
N THR A 75 6.99 -18.56 -3.41
CA THR A 75 6.59 -18.98 -2.07
C THR A 75 7.83 -19.48 -1.32
N GLY A 76 7.97 -19.12 -0.03
CA GLY A 76 9.16 -19.44 0.79
C GLY A 76 9.43 -20.94 1.02
N ASN A 77 8.48 -21.80 0.65
CA ASN A 77 8.51 -23.26 0.85
C ASN A 77 8.92 -24.07 -0.40
N ASN A 78 9.41 -23.42 -1.47
CA ASN A 78 9.78 -24.08 -2.73
C ASN A 78 8.64 -24.86 -3.43
N THR A 79 7.39 -24.38 -3.32
CA THR A 79 6.26 -24.88 -4.13
C THR A 79 5.78 -23.87 -5.16
N GLY A 80 6.53 -22.77 -5.31
CA GLY A 80 6.15 -21.62 -6.11
C GLY A 80 6.67 -21.75 -7.53
N SER A 81 6.42 -20.72 -8.34
CA SER A 81 7.15 -20.60 -9.61
C SER A 81 8.49 -19.94 -9.33
N ALA A 82 9.56 -20.48 -9.92
CA ALA A 82 10.87 -19.84 -9.88
C ALA A 82 10.80 -18.45 -10.53
N ARG A 83 11.37 -17.44 -9.86
CA ARG A 83 11.56 -16.10 -10.41
C ARG A 83 12.76 -15.42 -9.79
N SER A 84 13.41 -14.57 -10.56
CA SER A 84 14.49 -13.72 -10.05
C SER A 84 14.00 -12.70 -9.03
N LEU A 85 14.88 -12.23 -8.11
CA LEU A 85 14.58 -11.11 -7.22
C LEU A 85 14.23 -9.83 -8.00
N GLN A 86 13.30 -9.06 -7.43
CA GLN A 86 12.87 -7.74 -7.87
C GLN A 86 13.19 -6.72 -6.77
N VAL A 87 13.38 -5.45 -7.14
CA VAL A 87 13.52 -4.39 -6.14
C VAL A 87 12.24 -4.32 -5.30
N GLY A 88 12.38 -4.25 -3.98
CA GLY A 88 11.30 -4.35 -3.01
C GLY A 88 10.99 -5.77 -2.54
N ASP A 89 11.61 -6.79 -3.14
CA ASP A 89 11.59 -8.14 -2.57
C ASP A 89 12.37 -8.14 -1.26
N GLU A 90 11.71 -8.62 -0.23
CA GLU A 90 12.29 -8.97 1.05
C GLU A 90 12.27 -10.48 1.19
N PHE A 91 13.42 -11.06 1.51
CA PHE A 91 13.51 -12.48 1.82
C PHE A 91 14.28 -12.68 3.12
N ARG A 92 13.90 -13.75 3.81
CA ARG A 92 14.54 -14.17 5.05
C ARG A 92 15.34 -15.44 4.83
N ILE A 93 16.55 -15.43 5.35
CA ILE A 93 17.39 -16.62 5.45
C ILE A 93 17.71 -16.79 6.92
N SER A 94 17.37 -17.94 7.48
CA SER A 94 17.71 -18.30 8.85
C SER A 94 18.86 -19.31 8.84
N VAL A 95 19.90 -19.04 9.63
CA VAL A 95 21.07 -19.91 9.74
C VAL A 95 21.34 -20.18 11.21
N SER A 96 21.40 -21.45 11.59
CA SER A 96 21.53 -21.87 12.99
C SER A 96 22.84 -22.63 13.23
N ALA A 97 23.68 -22.14 14.14
CA ALA A 97 24.94 -22.79 14.48
C ALA A 97 25.31 -22.68 15.98
N HIS A 98 26.03 -23.68 16.48
CA HIS A 98 26.57 -23.73 17.86
C HIS A 98 27.85 -22.91 18.01
N THR A 99 28.81 -23.23 17.15
CA THR A 99 30.17 -22.70 17.09
C THR A 99 30.55 -22.68 15.62
N VAL A 100 30.98 -21.52 15.12
CA VAL A 100 31.51 -21.37 13.75
C VAL A 100 32.89 -20.79 13.85
N ARG A 101 33.91 -21.58 14.16
CA ARG A 101 35.28 -21.10 14.07
C ARG A 101 35.73 -21.09 12.60
N GLY A 102 35.06 -20.29 11.77
CA GLY A 102 35.22 -20.28 10.33
C GLY A 102 34.32 -19.22 9.71
N THR A 103 33.95 -19.41 8.45
CA THR A 103 33.01 -18.54 7.74
C THR A 103 31.75 -19.30 7.38
N MET A 104 30.58 -18.72 7.68
CA MET A 104 29.30 -19.16 7.13
C MET A 104 28.62 -17.99 6.46
N GLY A 105 27.87 -18.18 5.39
CA GLY A 105 27.22 -17.06 4.75
C GLY A 105 26.25 -17.49 3.68
N PHE A 106 25.76 -16.50 2.95
CA PHE A 106 25.00 -16.77 1.75
C PHE A 106 25.49 -15.88 0.60
N ALA A 107 25.38 -16.42 -0.60
CA ALA A 107 25.66 -15.73 -1.85
C ALA A 107 24.36 -15.63 -2.65
N LEU A 108 24.17 -14.47 -3.26
CA LEU A 108 23.09 -14.23 -4.21
C LEU A 108 23.68 -14.34 -5.60
N LEU A 109 23.12 -15.23 -6.42
CA LEU A 109 23.71 -15.61 -7.69
C LEU A 109 22.85 -15.04 -8.83
N ALA A 110 23.50 -14.35 -9.75
CA ALA A 110 22.90 -13.99 -11.02
C ALA A 110 23.36 -14.99 -12.08
N THR A 111 22.43 -15.81 -12.58
CA THR A 111 22.66 -16.77 -13.66
C THR A 111 23.93 -17.62 -13.48
N PRO A 112 24.05 -18.40 -12.39
CA PRO A 112 25.23 -19.23 -12.14
C PRO A 112 25.43 -20.22 -13.30
N THR A 113 26.68 -20.35 -13.75
CA THR A 113 27.09 -21.29 -14.81
C THR A 113 26.96 -22.75 -14.36
N SER A 114 27.03 -23.01 -13.06
CA SER A 114 26.77 -24.31 -12.44
C SER A 114 26.32 -24.17 -10.99
N ARG A 115 25.43 -25.07 -10.55
CA ARG A 115 24.99 -25.17 -9.14
C ARG A 115 26.12 -25.56 -8.19
N ASP A 116 27.25 -26.05 -8.72
CA ASP A 116 28.43 -26.51 -7.97
C ASP A 116 29.67 -25.58 -8.08
N SER A 117 29.65 -24.53 -8.92
CA SER A 117 30.81 -23.66 -9.21
C SER A 117 31.23 -22.78 -8.01
N TRP A 118 32.44 -22.99 -7.47
CA TRP A 118 32.95 -22.20 -6.34
C TRP A 118 33.36 -20.78 -6.78
N GLU A 119 33.83 -20.65 -8.01
CA GLU A 119 34.22 -19.41 -8.65
C GLU A 119 33.02 -18.47 -8.83
N ASP A 120 31.89 -18.98 -9.33
CA ASP A 120 30.64 -18.21 -9.42
C ASP A 120 30.20 -17.71 -8.05
N ARG A 121 30.52 -18.44 -6.98
CA ARG A 121 30.18 -18.03 -5.62
C ARG A 121 31.16 -17.00 -5.08
N LEU A 122 32.46 -17.11 -5.39
CA LEU A 122 33.50 -16.14 -5.04
C LEU A 122 33.24 -14.78 -5.65
N GLU A 123 32.89 -14.75 -6.92
CA GLU A 123 32.54 -13.52 -7.64
C GLU A 123 31.21 -12.93 -7.17
N ASN A 124 30.32 -13.75 -6.59
CA ASN A 124 28.99 -13.37 -6.10
C ASN A 124 28.85 -13.38 -4.57
N LYS A 125 29.96 -13.36 -3.80
CA LYS A 125 29.91 -13.35 -2.33
C LYS A 125 29.36 -12.01 -1.83
N SER A 126 28.09 -11.99 -1.49
CA SER A 126 27.48 -10.80 -0.91
C SER A 126 27.81 -10.72 0.59
N ILE A 127 27.37 -11.69 1.42
CA ILE A 127 27.45 -11.56 2.89
C ILE A 127 27.92 -12.84 3.55
N TYR A 128 28.78 -12.71 4.55
CA TYR A 128 29.14 -13.81 5.41
C TYR A 128 29.27 -13.40 6.88
N LEU A 129 29.03 -14.36 7.77
CA LEU A 129 29.34 -14.32 9.18
C LEU A 129 30.64 -15.06 9.46
N THR A 130 31.41 -14.49 10.37
CA THR A 130 32.57 -15.13 10.98
C THR A 130 32.44 -15.04 12.49
N LEU A 131 32.77 -16.10 13.21
CA LEU A 131 33.03 -16.00 14.65
C LEU A 131 34.48 -15.62 14.82
N SER A 132 34.72 -14.48 15.46
CA SER A 132 36.07 -14.13 15.86
C SER A 132 36.58 -15.08 16.95
N ASN A 133 37.90 -15.24 17.05
CA ASN A 133 38.55 -15.95 18.16
C ASN A 133 38.22 -15.38 19.54
N SER A 134 37.62 -14.18 19.61
CA SER A 134 37.13 -13.52 20.83
C SER A 134 35.69 -13.88 21.22
N GLY A 135 35.03 -14.78 20.47
CA GLY A 135 33.66 -15.24 20.76
C GLY A 135 32.55 -14.32 20.24
N ASN A 136 32.89 -13.24 19.53
CA ASN A 136 31.92 -12.33 18.91
C ASN A 136 31.65 -12.72 17.45
N TRP A 137 30.37 -12.72 17.08
CA TRP A 137 29.93 -12.88 15.70
C TRP A 137 30.04 -11.55 14.96
N THR A 138 30.70 -11.58 13.81
CA THR A 138 30.83 -10.45 12.91
C THR A 138 30.26 -10.82 11.56
N ALA A 139 29.25 -10.06 11.10
CA ALA A 139 28.86 -10.07 9.70
C ALA A 139 29.80 -9.16 8.94
N THR A 140 30.39 -9.69 7.87
CA THR A 140 31.22 -8.94 6.94
C THR A 140 30.59 -8.98 5.57
N TYR A 141 30.58 -7.83 4.92
CA TYR A 141 30.07 -7.61 3.58
C TYR A 141 31.22 -7.27 2.64
N TYR A 142 31.24 -7.89 1.46
CA TYR A 142 32.07 -7.46 0.34
C TYR A 142 31.15 -7.10 -0.84
N GLY A 143 31.13 -5.82 -1.18
CA GLY A 143 30.57 -5.33 -2.44
C GLY A 143 31.61 -5.39 -3.55
N ASP A 144 31.53 -4.48 -4.52
CA ASP A 144 32.68 -4.25 -5.41
C ASP A 144 33.94 -3.89 -4.59
N ALA A 145 35.10 -3.86 -5.26
CA ALA A 145 36.43 -3.69 -4.65
C ALA A 145 36.60 -2.46 -3.73
N THR A 146 35.58 -1.62 -3.53
CA THR A 146 35.61 -0.40 -2.70
C THR A 146 34.64 -0.39 -1.51
N THR A 147 33.66 -1.30 -1.43
CA THR A 147 32.66 -1.31 -0.33
C THR A 147 32.78 -2.53 0.56
N THR A 148 33.47 -2.37 1.69
CA THR A 148 33.52 -3.37 2.76
C THR A 148 32.91 -2.80 4.03
N GLY A 149 32.06 -3.58 4.68
CA GLY A 149 31.39 -3.19 5.92
C GLY A 149 31.36 -4.37 6.88
N SER A 150 31.30 -4.08 8.19
CA SER A 150 31.09 -5.13 9.19
C SER A 150 30.17 -4.68 10.31
N ALA A 151 29.44 -5.62 10.89
CA ALA A 151 28.60 -5.39 12.06
C ALA A 151 28.82 -6.52 13.08
N THR A 152 29.01 -6.13 14.35
CA THR A 152 29.10 -7.07 15.47
C THR A 152 27.70 -7.41 15.96
N ILE A 153 27.34 -8.68 15.95
CA ILE A 153 25.98 -9.16 16.26
C ILE A 153 25.88 -9.68 17.71
N GLY A 154 27.00 -9.69 18.45
CA GLY A 154 27.09 -10.10 19.86
C GLY A 154 27.95 -11.36 20.05
N GLY A 155 28.29 -11.67 21.31
CA GLY A 155 29.26 -12.72 21.65
C GLY A 155 28.77 -13.74 22.67
N ASN A 156 28.74 -15.01 22.26
CA ASN A 156 28.70 -16.21 23.12
C ASN A 156 28.98 -17.48 22.28
N THR A 157 29.43 -18.55 22.92
CA THR A 157 29.77 -19.87 22.35
C THR A 157 28.60 -20.87 22.42
N SER A 158 27.35 -20.41 22.40
CA SER A 158 26.13 -21.24 22.45
C SER A 158 25.36 -21.18 21.14
N TYR A 159 24.42 -22.12 20.92
CA TYR A 159 23.56 -22.15 19.73
C TYR A 159 22.84 -20.82 19.51
N LYS A 160 22.96 -20.29 18.29
CA LYS A 160 22.30 -19.07 17.84
C LYS A 160 21.62 -19.29 16.51
N ASN A 161 20.39 -18.80 16.40
CA ASN A 161 19.69 -18.62 15.14
C ASN A 161 19.97 -17.20 14.68
N PHE A 162 20.65 -17.06 13.55
CA PHE A 162 20.81 -15.78 12.89
C PHE A 162 19.76 -15.66 11.80
N VAL A 163 18.90 -14.66 11.93
CA VAL A 163 17.93 -14.33 10.91
C VAL A 163 18.48 -13.15 10.13
N PHE A 164 18.65 -13.35 8.83
CA PHE A 164 18.95 -12.30 7.87
C PHE A 164 17.66 -11.91 7.19
N THR A 165 17.26 -10.65 7.30
CA THR A 165 16.19 -10.08 6.50
C THR A 165 16.81 -9.17 5.47
N CYS A 166 16.68 -9.56 4.21
CA CYS A 166 17.37 -8.95 3.08
C CYS A 166 16.36 -8.24 2.19
N LEU A 167 16.50 -6.93 2.04
CA LEU A 167 15.65 -6.09 1.19
C LEU A 167 16.44 -5.59 -0.01
N LEU A 168 16.03 -5.97 -1.23
CA LEU A 168 16.62 -5.43 -2.44
C LEU A 168 16.10 -3.99 -2.66
N THR A 169 16.96 -2.99 -2.47
CA THR A 169 16.60 -1.55 -2.54
C THR A 169 16.84 -0.92 -3.92
N ALA A 170 17.67 -1.55 -4.75
CA ALA A 170 17.83 -1.26 -6.18
C ALA A 170 18.33 -2.54 -6.90
N PRO A 171 18.38 -2.59 -8.25
CA PRO A 171 18.85 -3.75 -9.02
C PRO A 171 20.06 -4.50 -8.44
N ASN A 172 21.01 -3.74 -7.91
CA ASN A 172 22.26 -4.22 -7.35
C ASN A 172 22.52 -3.60 -5.97
N ARG A 173 21.47 -3.15 -5.26
CA ARG A 173 21.60 -2.55 -3.93
C ARG A 173 20.70 -3.24 -2.93
N MET A 174 21.21 -3.46 -1.73
CA MET A 174 20.50 -4.21 -0.71
C MET A 174 20.70 -3.58 0.68
N THR A 175 19.69 -3.73 1.54
CA THR A 175 19.83 -3.50 2.98
C THR A 175 19.53 -4.79 3.71
N ILE A 176 20.26 -5.05 4.79
CA ILE A 176 20.14 -6.28 5.56
C ILE A 176 20.05 -5.96 7.03
N SER A 177 19.04 -6.50 7.70
CA SER A 177 19.04 -6.61 9.15
C SER A 177 19.42 -8.03 9.55
N ILE A 178 20.29 -8.14 10.55
CA ILE A 178 20.76 -9.41 11.08
C ILE A 178 20.42 -9.45 12.55
N THR A 179 19.63 -10.43 12.98
CA THR A 179 19.26 -10.58 14.39
C THR A 179 19.61 -11.97 14.90
N ASP A 180 20.11 -12.06 16.14
CA ASP A 180 20.31 -13.33 16.86
C ASP A 180 19.13 -13.67 17.79
N GLY A 181 18.01 -12.96 17.62
CA GLY A 181 16.84 -13.00 18.49
C GLY A 181 16.90 -12.05 19.70
N VAL A 182 18.07 -11.45 19.98
CA VAL A 182 18.26 -10.50 21.09
C VAL A 182 18.81 -9.16 20.59
N THR A 183 19.83 -9.21 19.74
CA THR A 183 20.53 -8.05 19.18
C THR A 183 20.27 -8.01 17.69
N THR A 184 19.87 -6.84 17.18
CA THR A 184 19.71 -6.60 15.75
C THR A 184 20.75 -5.61 15.27
N SER A 185 21.50 -5.99 14.25
CA SER A 185 22.45 -5.16 13.52
C SER A 185 21.96 -4.87 12.12
N TYR A 186 22.44 -3.78 11.52
CA TYR A 186 22.02 -3.34 10.19
C TYR A 186 23.23 -3.08 9.30
N LEU A 187 23.13 -3.55 8.07
CA LEU A 187 24.03 -3.23 6.96
C LEU A 187 23.21 -2.53 5.88
N TYR A 188 23.48 -1.25 5.66
CA TYR A 188 22.72 -0.42 4.72
C TYR A 188 23.46 -0.27 3.40
N ASP A 189 22.70 -0.15 2.31
CA ASP A 189 23.18 0.30 1.00
C ASP A 189 24.31 -0.55 0.38
N LEU A 190 24.21 -1.86 0.55
CA LEU A 190 25.16 -2.86 0.08
C LEU A 190 25.11 -3.01 -1.45
N GLN A 191 26.25 -2.83 -2.12
CA GLN A 191 26.42 -2.89 -3.58
C GLN A 191 26.76 -4.31 -4.07
N LEU A 192 25.77 -5.03 -4.60
CA LEU A 192 25.95 -6.39 -5.13
C LEU A 192 26.84 -6.39 -6.39
N TYR A 193 27.65 -7.44 -6.53
CA TYR A 193 28.65 -7.61 -7.61
C TYR A 193 28.01 -7.92 -8.97
N THR A 194 26.81 -8.49 -8.99
CA THR A 194 26.11 -8.90 -10.22
C THR A 194 25.16 -7.83 -10.75
N SER A 195 25.20 -7.60 -12.05
CA SER A 195 24.09 -6.99 -12.78
C SER A 195 22.95 -8.00 -12.93
N ASN A 196 21.73 -7.57 -12.61
CA ASN A 196 20.45 -8.28 -12.79
C ASN A 196 20.39 -9.40 -13.86
N PRO A 197 19.58 -10.45 -13.65
CA PRO A 197 18.70 -10.69 -12.49
C PRO A 197 19.23 -11.78 -11.55
N ILE A 198 19.10 -11.58 -10.22
CA ILE A 198 19.48 -12.58 -9.20
C ILE A 198 18.43 -13.70 -9.21
N THR A 199 18.81 -14.90 -9.61
CA THR A 199 17.90 -16.04 -9.80
C THR A 199 17.93 -17.02 -8.64
N ASP A 200 19.04 -17.07 -7.91
CA ASP A 200 19.31 -18.14 -6.96
C ASP A 200 19.98 -17.60 -5.70
N TYR A 201 19.87 -18.38 -4.63
CA TYR A 201 20.68 -18.19 -3.44
C TYR A 201 21.38 -19.48 -3.07
N SER A 202 22.55 -19.34 -2.44
CA SER A 202 23.26 -20.45 -1.84
C SER A 202 23.70 -20.10 -0.44
N VAL A 203 23.60 -21.05 0.47
CA VAL A 203 24.20 -20.98 1.80
C VAL A 203 25.48 -21.79 1.76
N TYR A 204 26.58 -21.24 2.26
CA TYR A 204 27.89 -21.88 2.21
C TYR A 204 28.61 -21.83 3.55
N LEU A 205 29.50 -22.81 3.73
CA LEU A 205 30.39 -22.95 4.87
C LEU A 205 31.84 -23.08 4.39
N ASN A 206 32.75 -22.47 5.14
CA ASN A 206 34.19 -22.60 4.97
C ASN A 206 34.84 -22.73 6.35
N ASP A 207 35.43 -23.89 6.61
CA ASP A 207 36.09 -24.21 7.88
C ASP A 207 37.34 -23.35 8.16
N GLY A 208 37.92 -22.70 7.14
CA GLY A 208 38.98 -21.70 7.33
C GLY A 208 40.17 -22.22 8.14
N TYR A 209 41.08 -22.96 7.49
CA TYR A 209 42.30 -23.48 8.11
C TYR A 209 43.08 -22.40 8.89
N ASP A 210 43.19 -22.54 10.23
CA ASP A 210 43.87 -21.57 11.10
C ASP A 210 45.35 -21.90 11.37
N GLY A 211 45.86 -22.95 10.72
CA GLY A 211 47.25 -23.38 10.86
C GLY A 211 47.55 -24.30 12.04
N SER A 212 46.56 -24.69 12.86
CA SER A 212 46.82 -25.59 14.00
C SER A 212 45.73 -26.62 14.34
N SER A 213 44.47 -26.44 13.92
CA SER A 213 43.41 -27.48 14.02
C SER A 213 42.20 -27.15 13.13
N ASN A 214 41.41 -28.17 12.77
CA ASN A 214 40.11 -27.99 12.10
C ASN A 214 39.07 -27.46 13.08
N ASN A 215 38.13 -26.65 12.60
CA ASN A 215 37.24 -25.87 13.42
C ASN A 215 35.77 -26.28 13.19
N ASN A 216 35.44 -27.50 13.64
CA ASN A 216 34.13 -28.13 13.47
C ASN A 216 32.94 -27.15 13.60
N ILE A 217 32.21 -26.97 12.51
CA ILE A 217 30.96 -26.21 12.46
C ILE A 217 29.81 -27.17 12.82
N LEU A 218 29.06 -26.85 13.87
CA LEU A 218 27.96 -27.69 14.38
C LEU A 218 26.61 -26.98 14.22
N TRP A 219 25.67 -27.60 13.48
CA TRP A 219 24.32 -27.07 13.24
C TRP A 219 23.30 -27.64 14.22
N ASN A 220 22.22 -26.89 14.46
CA ASN A 220 21.04 -27.39 15.18
C ASN A 220 19.96 -27.72 14.15
N SER A 221 19.58 -29.00 13.99
CA SER A 221 18.46 -29.39 13.11
C SER A 221 17.09 -29.26 13.79
N SER A 222 17.05 -28.78 15.03
CA SER A 222 15.83 -28.58 15.84
C SER A 222 15.73 -27.14 16.34
N SER A 223 15.27 -26.24 15.49
CA SER A 223 14.88 -24.89 15.89
C SER A 223 13.36 -24.83 16.05
N GLY A 224 12.89 -24.68 17.28
CA GLY A 224 11.62 -24.01 17.50
C GLY A 224 11.73 -22.56 17.01
N ASP A 225 10.70 -22.13 16.29
CA ASP A 225 10.28 -20.76 16.00
C ASP A 225 11.29 -19.81 15.30
N ASP A 226 11.33 -19.87 13.95
CA ASP A 226 11.10 -18.70 13.07
C ASP A 226 11.14 -19.11 11.57
N GLU A 227 10.10 -18.75 10.82
CA GLU A 227 9.84 -19.16 9.42
C GLU A 227 10.68 -18.39 8.36
N ASP A 228 11.24 -19.10 7.35
CA ASP A 228 11.87 -18.51 6.15
C ASP A 228 10.82 -18.15 5.08
N TYR A 229 10.84 -16.91 4.55
CA TYR A 229 9.91 -16.45 3.50
C TYR A 229 10.59 -15.63 2.39
N VAL A 230 9.96 -15.59 1.20
CA VAL A 230 10.16 -14.58 0.15
C VAL A 230 8.84 -13.80 0.01
N ARG A 231 8.86 -12.47 0.20
CA ARG A 231 7.67 -11.60 0.07
C ARG A 231 8.04 -10.34 -0.71
N ASN A 232 7.16 -9.92 -1.63
CA ASN A 232 7.23 -8.59 -2.23
C ASN A 232 6.43 -7.63 -1.33
N THR A 233 7.08 -6.63 -0.74
CA THR A 233 6.41 -5.75 0.23
C THR A 233 5.30 -4.91 -0.39
N GLY A 234 5.40 -4.58 -1.69
CA GLY A 234 4.30 -4.06 -2.50
C GLY A 234 3.60 -2.78 -2.02
N ALA A 235 3.92 -2.20 -0.89
CA ALA A 235 3.17 -1.09 -0.31
C ALA A 235 4.01 0.18 -0.36
N ILE A 236 3.56 1.20 -1.11
CA ILE A 236 4.11 2.54 -0.97
C ILE A 236 3.25 3.31 0.05
N THR A 237 3.82 3.63 1.22
CA THR A 237 3.23 4.62 2.13
C THR A 237 3.83 5.99 1.82
N ILE A 238 2.98 6.92 1.37
CA ILE A 238 3.37 8.27 0.95
C ILE A 238 2.66 9.28 1.87
N GLY A 239 3.38 10.31 2.31
CA GLY A 239 2.78 11.41 3.09
C GLY A 239 2.96 11.34 4.61
N SER A 240 3.96 10.65 5.16
CA SER A 240 4.30 10.79 6.60
C SER A 240 4.70 12.22 7.00
N SER A 241 5.00 13.09 6.03
CA SER A 241 5.18 14.52 6.24
C SER A 241 3.83 15.26 6.28
N ASN A 242 3.72 16.26 7.15
CA ASN A 242 2.54 17.16 7.23
C ASN A 242 2.47 18.16 6.05
N SER A 243 3.31 17.98 5.02
CA SER A 243 3.43 18.85 3.86
C SER A 243 2.69 18.28 2.66
N ASN A 244 2.40 19.13 1.67
CA ASN A 244 1.78 18.68 0.43
C ASN A 244 2.81 18.01 -0.49
N ILE A 245 2.48 16.87 -1.07
CA ILE A 245 3.30 16.08 -2.01
C ILE A 245 2.53 15.93 -3.32
N THR A 246 3.21 16.04 -4.46
CA THR A 246 2.63 15.80 -5.79
C THR A 246 3.44 14.74 -6.53
N ILE A 247 2.75 13.75 -7.09
CA ILE A 247 3.31 12.71 -7.96
C ILE A 247 2.58 12.77 -9.30
N THR A 248 3.33 13.10 -10.34
CA THR A 248 2.83 13.20 -11.72
C THR A 248 3.14 11.98 -12.58
N ASP A 249 4.05 11.12 -12.11
CA ASP A 249 4.44 9.89 -12.81
C ASP A 249 3.48 8.74 -12.50
N VAL A 250 3.37 7.79 -13.44
CA VAL A 250 2.59 6.57 -13.26
C VAL A 250 3.22 5.72 -12.14
N ILE A 251 2.35 5.23 -11.24
CA ILE A 251 2.64 4.20 -10.24
C ILE A 251 2.21 2.85 -10.84
N PRO A 252 3.13 2.07 -11.43
CA PRO A 252 2.79 0.80 -12.06
C PRO A 252 2.45 -0.29 -11.02
N ASN A 253 1.65 -1.28 -11.44
CA ASN A 253 1.37 -2.48 -10.66
C ASN A 253 2.59 -3.37 -10.55
N GLY A 254 3.12 -3.47 -9.32
CA GLY A 254 4.38 -4.14 -9.09
C GLY A 254 5.52 -3.52 -9.89
N LEU A 255 6.75 -3.92 -9.58
CA LEU A 255 7.87 -3.57 -10.41
C LEU A 255 7.89 -4.51 -11.62
N ALA A 256 7.67 -4.00 -12.82
CA ALA A 256 7.88 -4.78 -14.05
C ALA A 256 9.33 -5.30 -14.08
N ALA A 257 9.54 -6.54 -14.53
CA ALA A 257 10.86 -7.14 -14.64
C ALA A 257 11.81 -6.21 -15.41
N ASN A 258 13.02 -5.99 -14.88
CA ASN A 258 14.06 -5.13 -15.45
C ASN A 258 13.70 -3.63 -15.55
N SER A 259 12.75 -3.14 -14.75
CA SER A 259 12.39 -1.72 -14.67
C SER A 259 13.39 -0.95 -13.79
N THR A 260 13.80 0.24 -14.24
CA THR A 260 14.56 1.23 -13.44
C THR A 260 13.63 2.15 -12.64
N SER A 261 12.32 1.92 -12.67
CA SER A 261 11.34 2.81 -12.03
C SER A 261 11.32 2.65 -10.51
N THR A 262 11.44 3.75 -9.78
CA THR A 262 11.31 3.83 -8.32
C THR A 262 9.87 4.11 -7.86
N SER A 263 8.90 4.15 -8.78
CA SER A 263 7.50 4.52 -8.51
C SER A 263 6.51 3.34 -8.44
N SER A 264 6.95 2.08 -8.46
CA SER A 264 6.06 0.92 -8.51
C SER A 264 5.42 0.55 -7.17
N ALA A 265 4.12 0.26 -7.16
CA ALA A 265 3.36 -0.19 -5.98
C ALA A 265 2.44 -1.37 -6.30
N ASN A 266 2.16 -2.21 -5.32
CA ASN A 266 0.98 -3.08 -5.29
C ASN A 266 -0.17 -2.38 -4.53
N THR A 267 0.11 -1.71 -3.41
CA THR A 267 -0.85 -0.92 -2.62
C THR A 267 -0.31 0.50 -2.39
N LEU A 268 -1.22 1.47 -2.23
CA LEU A 268 -0.89 2.85 -1.87
C LEU A 268 -1.46 3.19 -0.49
N THR A 269 -0.67 3.76 0.41
CA THR A 269 -1.17 4.32 1.68
C THR A 269 -0.83 5.81 1.78
N LYS A 270 -1.85 6.66 1.92
CA LYS A 270 -1.71 8.09 2.24
C LYS A 270 -1.82 8.30 3.75
N ALA A 271 -0.69 8.63 4.38
CA ALA A 271 -0.62 9.00 5.80
C ALA A 271 -0.42 10.51 6.00
N GLY A 272 -0.33 10.98 7.25
CA GLY A 272 -0.06 12.39 7.61
C GLY A 272 -1.15 13.40 7.26
N SER A 273 -1.09 14.60 7.82
CA SER A 273 -2.17 15.60 7.68
C SER A 273 -2.17 16.36 6.35
N GLY A 274 -1.08 16.29 5.57
CA GLY A 274 -0.92 17.01 4.31
C GLY A 274 -1.78 16.46 3.17
N GLN A 275 -1.73 17.11 2.00
CA GLN A 275 -2.34 16.62 0.77
C GLN A 275 -1.34 15.82 -0.07
N LEU A 276 -1.71 14.63 -0.54
CA LEU A 276 -1.01 13.92 -1.61
C LEU A 276 -1.82 14.08 -2.89
N THR A 277 -1.20 14.65 -3.91
CA THR A 277 -1.78 14.76 -5.26
C THR A 277 -1.18 13.66 -6.13
N ILE A 278 -2.01 12.78 -6.67
CA ILE A 278 -1.63 11.79 -7.69
C ILE A 278 -2.48 12.01 -8.93
N SER A 279 -1.85 12.32 -10.06
CA SER A 279 -2.57 12.74 -11.28
C SER A 279 -2.13 11.96 -12.52
N ALA A 280 -1.68 10.72 -12.32
CA ALA A 280 -1.27 9.82 -13.38
C ALA A 280 -2.25 8.65 -13.52
N ASN A 281 -2.17 7.92 -14.63
CA ASN A 281 -2.95 6.69 -14.87
C ASN A 281 -2.26 5.53 -14.16
N ASN A 282 -2.46 5.45 -12.85
CA ASN A 282 -1.83 4.43 -12.02
C ASN A 282 -2.41 3.05 -12.34
N THR A 283 -1.57 2.00 -12.24
CA THR A 283 -1.99 0.63 -12.60
C THR A 283 -1.97 -0.35 -11.44
N TYR A 284 -1.46 0.03 -10.27
CA TYR A 284 -1.42 -0.83 -9.07
C TYR A 284 -2.80 -1.38 -8.68
N SER A 285 -2.84 -2.63 -8.21
CA SER A 285 -4.09 -3.40 -8.05
C SER A 285 -4.45 -3.81 -6.62
N GLY A 286 -3.53 -3.71 -5.66
CA GLY A 286 -3.75 -4.10 -4.26
C GLY A 286 -4.59 -3.12 -3.44
N GLY A 287 -4.85 -1.91 -3.94
CA GLY A 287 -5.75 -0.93 -3.33
C GLY A 287 -5.07 0.30 -2.72
N THR A 288 -5.90 1.23 -2.24
CA THR A 288 -5.50 2.54 -1.73
C THR A 288 -6.08 2.80 -0.34
N THR A 289 -5.24 3.11 0.63
CA THR A 289 -5.68 3.48 1.99
C THR A 289 -5.37 4.95 2.25
N VAL A 290 -6.36 5.76 2.63
CA VAL A 290 -6.19 7.15 3.08
C VAL A 290 -6.35 7.18 4.60
N SER A 291 -5.23 7.03 5.31
CA SER A 291 -5.19 6.97 6.77
C SER A 291 -5.32 8.35 7.44
N ALA A 292 -4.89 9.41 6.76
CA ALA A 292 -4.98 10.80 7.24
C ALA A 292 -4.81 11.82 6.11
N GLY A 293 -5.24 13.06 6.37
CA GLY A 293 -5.10 14.19 5.44
C GLY A 293 -5.91 13.96 4.16
N THR A 294 -5.41 14.49 3.04
CA THR A 294 -6.14 14.45 1.76
C THR A 294 -5.38 13.65 0.71
N LEU A 295 -6.06 12.73 0.04
CA LEU A 295 -5.62 12.13 -1.22
C LEU A 295 -6.40 12.77 -2.37
N PHE A 296 -5.71 13.45 -3.27
CA PHE A 296 -6.27 14.28 -4.34
C PHE A 296 -5.91 13.72 -5.72
N SER A 297 -6.88 13.65 -6.64
CA SER A 297 -6.67 13.20 -8.03
C SER A 297 -5.87 14.18 -8.90
N GLY A 298 -5.60 15.39 -8.41
CA GLY A 298 -5.12 16.50 -9.22
C GLY A 298 -6.27 17.25 -9.87
N ALA A 299 -6.06 18.55 -10.13
CA ALA A 299 -7.09 19.42 -10.70
C ALA A 299 -7.33 19.09 -12.17
N GLY A 300 -8.60 18.95 -12.57
CA GLY A 300 -9.00 18.70 -13.94
C GLY A 300 -8.42 17.41 -14.52
N HIS A 301 -8.26 16.37 -13.70
CA HIS A 301 -7.70 15.11 -14.18
C HIS A 301 -8.74 14.32 -15.00
N THR A 302 -8.29 13.43 -15.89
CA THR A 302 -9.17 12.69 -16.81
C THR A 302 -9.08 11.17 -16.68
N SER A 303 -8.30 10.63 -15.74
CA SER A 303 -8.12 9.18 -15.65
C SER A 303 -8.96 8.45 -14.61
N ASN A 304 -9.53 7.34 -15.06
CA ASN A 304 -10.40 6.48 -14.27
C ASN A 304 -9.63 5.55 -13.32
N THR A 305 -8.30 5.46 -13.47
CA THR A 305 -7.43 4.58 -12.65
C THR A 305 -6.47 5.38 -11.78
N THR A 306 -6.79 6.65 -11.50
CA THR A 306 -5.95 7.53 -10.68
C THR A 306 -5.55 6.88 -9.36
N PHE A 307 -6.46 6.14 -8.71
CA PHE A 307 -6.22 5.48 -7.43
C PHE A 307 -5.95 3.98 -7.55
N GLY A 308 -5.42 3.55 -8.71
CA GLY A 308 -5.25 2.14 -9.03
C GLY A 308 -6.58 1.44 -9.30
N SER A 309 -6.55 0.12 -9.39
CA SER A 309 -7.74 -0.73 -9.66
C SER A 309 -8.30 -1.45 -8.43
N GLY A 310 -7.55 -1.47 -7.31
CA GLY A 310 -7.99 -2.09 -6.05
C GLY A 310 -8.97 -1.26 -5.24
N SER A 311 -9.49 -1.79 -4.14
CA SER A 311 -10.40 -1.04 -3.25
C SER A 311 -9.75 0.21 -2.65
N ILE A 312 -10.56 1.22 -2.34
CA ILE A 312 -10.13 2.44 -1.64
C ILE A 312 -10.73 2.46 -0.24
N SER A 313 -9.93 2.75 0.79
CA SER A 313 -10.40 2.94 2.17
C SER A 313 -10.05 4.34 2.65
N VAL A 314 -11.00 5.06 3.25
CA VAL A 314 -10.82 6.42 3.77
C VAL A 314 -11.13 6.44 5.26
N ALA A 315 -10.10 6.66 6.07
CA ALA A 315 -10.21 6.66 7.54
C ALA A 315 -10.90 7.92 8.07
N SER A 316 -11.28 7.88 9.34
CA SER A 316 -11.91 9.02 10.02
C SER A 316 -11.04 10.27 9.96
N GLY A 317 -11.64 11.39 9.55
CA GLY A 317 -10.95 12.68 9.40
C GLY A 317 -10.04 12.79 8.17
N ALA A 318 -9.94 11.74 7.35
CA ALA A 318 -9.25 11.80 6.06
C ALA A 318 -10.22 12.11 4.91
N THR A 319 -9.67 12.58 3.79
CA THR A 319 -10.44 12.96 2.60
C THR A 319 -9.89 12.27 1.36
N LEU A 320 -10.77 11.60 0.61
CA LEU A 320 -10.54 11.29 -0.81
C LEU A 320 -11.18 12.41 -1.63
N TRP A 321 -10.37 13.11 -2.43
CA TRP A 321 -10.81 14.26 -3.21
C TRP A 321 -10.61 14.00 -4.70
N ILE A 322 -11.72 14.01 -5.45
CA ILE A 322 -11.76 13.88 -6.90
C ILE A 322 -12.11 15.23 -7.54
N ASP A 323 -11.28 15.63 -8.49
CA ASP A 323 -11.46 16.81 -9.33
C ASP A 323 -11.14 16.42 -10.78
N ARG A 324 -12.16 16.50 -11.64
CA ARG A 324 -12.08 16.04 -13.03
C ARG A 324 -12.58 17.08 -14.00
N SER A 325 -12.16 16.95 -15.26
CA SER A 325 -12.59 17.84 -16.35
C SER A 325 -13.40 17.15 -17.45
N ASP A 326 -13.72 15.86 -17.30
CA ASP A 326 -14.48 15.04 -18.25
C ASP A 326 -15.33 13.96 -17.56
N ASP A 327 -16.22 13.34 -18.34
CA ASP A 327 -17.04 12.20 -17.90
C ASP A 327 -16.16 10.95 -17.73
N GLY A 328 -16.09 10.43 -16.51
CA GLY A 328 -15.27 9.26 -16.18
C GLY A 328 -15.96 8.37 -15.14
N VAL A 329 -15.57 7.09 -15.11
CA VAL A 329 -16.15 6.08 -14.23
C VAL A 329 -15.09 5.55 -13.27
N TYR A 330 -15.32 5.67 -11.96
CA TYR A 330 -14.53 4.96 -10.95
C TYR A 330 -15.26 3.69 -10.52
N THR A 331 -14.58 2.56 -10.63
CA THR A 331 -15.15 1.23 -10.31
C THR A 331 -14.62 0.64 -9.01
N ASN A 332 -13.67 1.32 -8.36
CA ASN A 332 -13.10 0.86 -7.09
C ASN A 332 -14.20 0.76 -6.03
N THR A 333 -14.22 -0.32 -5.25
CA THR A 333 -15.05 -0.34 -4.04
C THR A 333 -14.50 0.70 -3.05
N LEU A 334 -15.35 1.60 -2.56
CA LEU A 334 -15.00 2.64 -1.60
C LEU A 334 -15.48 2.28 -0.20
N THR A 335 -14.57 2.12 0.75
CA THR A 335 -14.90 2.01 2.17
C THR A 335 -14.71 3.35 2.86
N LEU A 336 -15.79 3.94 3.37
CA LEU A 336 -15.74 5.15 4.18
C LEU A 336 -15.81 4.77 5.67
N ALA A 337 -14.66 4.80 6.33
CA ALA A 337 -14.49 4.50 7.76
C ALA A 337 -14.57 5.79 8.60
N GLY A 338 -15.55 6.63 8.29
CA GLY A 338 -15.75 7.95 8.91
C GLY A 338 -15.02 9.11 8.21
N GLY A 339 -14.50 8.87 7.01
CA GLY A 339 -13.84 9.88 6.18
C GLY A 339 -14.80 10.66 5.29
N THR A 340 -14.23 11.54 4.48
CA THR A 340 -14.94 12.37 3.50
C THR A 340 -14.60 11.93 2.08
N PHE A 341 -15.62 11.81 1.24
CA PHE A 341 -15.48 11.74 -0.22
C PHE A 341 -15.90 13.09 -0.84
N GLN A 342 -14.95 13.82 -1.43
CA GLN A 342 -15.16 15.16 -1.96
C GLN A 342 -15.09 15.20 -3.49
N ILE A 343 -16.00 15.97 -4.11
CA ILE A 343 -16.15 16.13 -5.56
C ILE A 343 -16.24 17.65 -5.87
N THR A 344 -15.29 18.25 -6.58
CA THR A 344 -15.23 19.74 -6.77
C THR A 344 -15.30 20.28 -8.18
N ASN A 345 -14.90 19.50 -9.18
CA ASN A 345 -14.99 19.89 -10.57
C ASN A 345 -15.57 18.67 -11.28
N GLY A 346 -16.84 18.77 -11.66
CA GLY A 346 -17.62 17.65 -12.13
C GLY A 346 -18.29 17.96 -13.45
N PHE A 347 -18.17 17.03 -14.37
CA PHE A 347 -19.36 16.48 -15.03
C PHE A 347 -19.40 14.98 -14.74
N SER A 348 -20.62 14.43 -14.74
CA SER A 348 -21.01 13.02 -14.64
C SER A 348 -19.94 12.06 -14.14
N THR A 349 -19.40 12.28 -12.94
CA THR A 349 -18.56 11.27 -12.32
C THR A 349 -19.48 10.15 -11.88
N TYR A 350 -19.48 9.08 -12.66
CA TYR A 350 -20.13 7.82 -12.32
C TYR A 350 -19.22 7.13 -11.31
N TYR A 351 -19.67 7.02 -10.08
CA TYR A 351 -19.05 6.13 -9.11
C TYR A 351 -19.82 4.81 -9.14
N ASP A 352 -19.41 3.91 -10.04
CA ASP A 352 -19.97 2.56 -10.21
C ASP A 352 -19.55 1.62 -9.09
N GLY A 353 -18.43 1.90 -8.45
CA GLY A 353 -17.95 1.14 -7.31
C GLY A 353 -18.92 1.18 -6.13
N ASN A 354 -19.15 0.04 -5.48
CA ASN A 354 -19.95 0.03 -4.25
C ASN A 354 -19.30 0.90 -3.16
N ILE A 355 -20.14 1.55 -2.35
CA ILE A 355 -19.69 2.32 -1.18
C ILE A 355 -20.11 1.58 0.08
N VAL A 356 -19.15 1.32 0.97
CA VAL A 356 -19.37 0.63 2.24
C VAL A 356 -19.10 1.61 3.38
N LEU A 357 -20.13 1.90 4.17
CA LEU A 357 -20.03 2.75 5.35
C LEU A 357 -19.64 1.90 6.56
N THR A 358 -18.42 2.08 7.05
CA THR A 358 -17.91 1.46 8.28
C THR A 358 -17.68 2.49 9.41
N GLY A 359 -17.98 3.76 9.13
CA GLY A 359 -18.08 4.85 10.10
C GLY A 359 -19.01 5.95 9.58
N ASN A 360 -19.43 6.88 10.44
CA ASN A 360 -20.26 8.01 10.05
C ASN A 360 -19.50 8.92 9.08
N SER A 361 -19.94 8.99 7.83
CA SER A 361 -19.13 9.53 6.74
C SER A 361 -19.80 10.69 6.01
N THR A 362 -19.01 11.47 5.29
CA THR A 362 -19.48 12.64 4.54
C THR A 362 -19.22 12.45 3.05
N ILE A 363 -20.19 12.82 2.21
CA ILE A 363 -19.99 13.06 0.79
C ILE A 363 -20.18 14.55 0.53
N ASP A 364 -19.10 15.21 0.13
CA ASP A 364 -19.05 16.64 -0.15
C ASP A 364 -19.13 16.90 -1.66
N ALA A 365 -20.34 17.14 -2.15
CA ALA A 365 -20.60 17.40 -3.57
C ALA A 365 -20.59 18.90 -3.86
N GLN A 366 -19.40 19.44 -4.14
CA GLN A 366 -19.19 20.82 -4.61
C GLN A 366 -19.37 20.94 -6.13
N SER A 367 -19.50 19.80 -6.83
CA SER A 367 -20.00 19.64 -8.19
C SER A 367 -20.98 18.46 -8.22
N ASP A 368 -21.75 18.32 -9.31
CA ASP A 368 -22.69 17.22 -9.46
C ASP A 368 -21.96 15.87 -9.43
N GLY A 369 -22.44 14.93 -8.62
CA GLY A 369 -21.83 13.62 -8.42
C GLY A 369 -22.87 12.52 -8.55
N TYR A 370 -22.51 11.42 -9.21
CA TYR A 370 -23.45 10.35 -9.52
C TYR A 370 -22.98 9.02 -8.94
N LEU A 371 -23.79 8.42 -8.08
CA LEU A 371 -23.46 7.17 -7.39
C LEU A 371 -24.31 6.04 -7.95
N ASP A 372 -23.68 5.20 -8.76
CA ASP A 372 -24.27 4.03 -9.43
C ASP A 372 -23.99 2.73 -8.68
N GLY A 373 -22.96 2.72 -7.84
CA GLY A 373 -22.70 1.65 -6.89
C GLY A 373 -23.65 1.69 -5.69
N VAL A 374 -23.94 0.51 -5.12
CA VAL A 374 -24.78 0.40 -3.92
C VAL A 374 -24.02 0.97 -2.72
N ILE A 375 -24.67 1.88 -1.98
CA ILE A 375 -24.22 2.28 -0.65
C ILE A 375 -24.79 1.28 0.38
N SER A 376 -23.92 0.74 1.24
CA SER A 376 -24.24 -0.28 2.25
C SER A 376 -23.61 0.04 3.61
N GLY A 377 -24.04 -0.66 4.67
CA GLY A 377 -23.52 -0.49 6.03
C GLY A 377 -24.58 -0.02 7.05
N THR A 378 -24.15 0.26 8.28
CA THR A 378 -25.05 0.64 9.39
C THR A 378 -24.85 2.07 9.88
N TYR A 379 -23.93 2.81 9.26
CA TYR A 379 -23.52 4.13 9.71
C TYR A 379 -24.22 5.26 8.94
N ASN A 380 -24.20 6.45 9.53
CA ASN A 380 -24.86 7.61 8.98
C ASN A 380 -24.07 8.19 7.81
N LEU A 381 -24.81 8.81 6.88
CA LEU A 381 -24.27 9.52 5.73
C LEU A 381 -24.67 10.99 5.78
N THR A 382 -23.70 11.89 5.65
CA THR A 382 -23.96 13.33 5.53
C THR A 382 -23.63 13.79 4.12
N LYS A 383 -24.59 14.38 3.42
CA LYS A 383 -24.39 15.09 2.16
C LYS A 383 -24.12 16.56 2.47
N THR A 384 -22.98 17.07 2.00
CA THR A 384 -22.61 18.49 2.01
C THR A 384 -22.30 18.98 0.59
N GLY A 385 -21.92 20.25 0.47
CA GLY A 385 -21.65 20.89 -0.81
C GLY A 385 -22.92 21.31 -1.55
N ASN A 386 -22.79 22.33 -2.39
CA ASN A 386 -23.94 23.06 -2.93
C ASN A 386 -24.57 22.39 -4.17
N SER A 387 -23.94 21.37 -4.73
CA SER A 387 -24.37 20.69 -5.95
C SER A 387 -25.25 19.47 -5.67
N THR A 388 -25.70 18.81 -6.75
CA THR A 388 -26.57 17.65 -6.68
C THR A 388 -25.77 16.36 -6.52
N LEU A 389 -26.11 15.55 -5.53
CA LEU A 389 -25.64 14.16 -5.46
C LEU A 389 -26.78 13.25 -5.90
N TYR A 390 -26.54 12.42 -6.91
CA TYR A 390 -27.53 11.49 -7.45
C TYR A 390 -27.31 10.10 -6.87
N PHE A 391 -28.32 9.53 -6.22
CA PHE A 391 -28.37 8.12 -5.86
C PHE A 391 -29.09 7.33 -6.94
N ARG A 392 -28.32 6.61 -7.75
CA ARG A 392 -28.84 5.85 -8.92
C ARG A 392 -28.87 4.34 -8.70
N ALA A 393 -28.41 3.89 -7.53
CA ALA A 393 -28.52 2.52 -7.05
C ALA A 393 -29.56 2.38 -5.92
N ALA A 394 -30.16 1.19 -5.80
CA ALA A 394 -30.97 0.85 -4.63
C ALA A 394 -30.07 0.67 -3.40
N ASN A 395 -30.06 1.66 -2.52
CA ASN A 395 -29.14 1.71 -1.39
C ASN A 395 -29.66 0.91 -0.20
N THR A 396 -28.76 0.21 0.49
CA THR A 396 -29.08 -0.76 1.55
C THR A 396 -28.55 -0.39 2.93
N TYR A 397 -27.88 0.75 3.07
CA TYR A 397 -27.43 1.22 4.37
C TYR A 397 -28.62 1.56 5.29
N SER A 398 -28.44 1.34 6.59
CA SER A 398 -29.50 1.49 7.60
C SER A 398 -29.30 2.67 8.55
N GLY A 399 -28.14 3.33 8.52
CA GLY A 399 -27.93 4.60 9.21
C GLY A 399 -28.67 5.74 8.52
N SER A 400 -28.86 6.86 9.22
CA SER A 400 -29.62 8.01 8.70
C SER A 400 -28.83 8.79 7.66
N THR A 401 -29.54 9.40 6.71
CA THR A 401 -28.98 10.34 5.72
C THR A 401 -29.33 11.78 6.12
N THR A 402 -28.32 12.64 6.27
CA THR A 402 -28.53 14.08 6.48
C THR A 402 -28.13 14.87 5.24
N VAL A 403 -29.07 15.57 4.62
CA VAL A 403 -28.82 16.51 3.53
C VAL A 403 -28.60 17.89 4.13
N SER A 404 -27.34 18.28 4.29
CA SER A 404 -26.96 19.52 4.97
C SER A 404 -26.91 20.73 4.05
N ALA A 405 -26.65 20.52 2.76
CA ALA A 405 -26.60 21.55 1.73
C ALA A 405 -26.78 20.93 0.33
N GLY A 406 -27.17 21.77 -0.63
CA GLY A 406 -27.37 21.37 -2.03
C GLY A 406 -28.51 20.37 -2.17
N THR A 407 -28.50 19.59 -3.24
CA THR A 407 -29.57 18.63 -3.54
C THR A 407 -29.07 17.19 -3.37
N LEU A 408 -29.89 16.34 -2.75
CA LEU A 408 -29.81 14.90 -2.88
C LEU A 408 -30.96 14.48 -3.80
N GLU A 409 -30.64 13.97 -4.99
CA GLU A 409 -31.64 13.39 -5.89
C GLU A 409 -31.63 11.87 -5.74
N ILE A 410 -32.79 11.30 -5.44
CA ILE A 410 -32.95 9.86 -5.29
C ILE A 410 -33.67 9.33 -6.52
N GLN A 411 -33.01 8.43 -7.24
CA GLN A 411 -33.53 7.78 -8.46
C GLN A 411 -33.78 6.29 -8.25
N GLN A 412 -33.50 5.76 -7.05
CA GLN A 412 -33.78 4.40 -6.64
C GLN A 412 -34.03 4.31 -5.13
N ASN A 413 -34.67 3.24 -4.68
CA ASN A 413 -35.08 3.08 -3.28
C ASN A 413 -33.94 3.24 -2.26
N VAL A 414 -34.24 3.93 -1.16
CA VAL A 414 -33.41 4.05 0.06
C VAL A 414 -34.26 3.66 1.27
N SER A 415 -34.95 2.52 1.16
CA SER A 415 -36.03 2.12 2.08
C SER A 415 -35.59 1.81 3.51
N SER A 416 -34.27 1.72 3.76
CA SER A 416 -33.70 1.38 5.07
C SER A 416 -33.16 2.59 5.84
N SER A 417 -33.05 3.76 5.20
CA SER A 417 -32.50 4.98 5.82
C SER A 417 -33.59 5.99 6.15
N ASP A 418 -33.49 6.59 7.33
CA ASP A 418 -34.24 7.80 7.68
C ASP A 418 -33.52 9.02 7.07
N ILE A 419 -34.24 9.86 6.33
CA ILE A 419 -33.68 11.04 5.67
C ILE A 419 -34.06 12.31 6.45
N THR A 420 -33.07 13.12 6.79
CA THR A 420 -33.25 14.47 7.33
C THR A 420 -32.73 15.49 6.33
N VAL A 421 -33.57 16.44 5.96
CA VAL A 421 -33.17 17.58 5.12
C VAL A 421 -33.05 18.80 6.00
N ALA A 422 -31.82 19.30 6.16
CA ALA A 422 -31.51 20.45 6.98
C ALA A 422 -31.78 21.77 6.24
N ASN A 423 -31.58 22.90 6.92
CA ASN A 423 -31.67 24.22 6.32
C ASN A 423 -30.67 24.36 5.16
N GLY A 424 -31.15 24.71 3.97
CA GLY A 424 -30.33 24.82 2.75
C GLY A 424 -30.08 23.49 2.02
N GLY A 425 -30.60 22.37 2.54
CA GLY A 425 -30.65 21.10 1.84
C GLY A 425 -31.95 20.93 1.05
N THR A 426 -31.87 20.17 -0.03
CA THR A 426 -33.00 19.75 -0.85
C THR A 426 -33.00 18.25 -1.06
N LEU A 427 -34.13 17.58 -0.86
CA LEU A 427 -34.38 16.23 -1.39
C LEU A 427 -35.17 16.36 -2.70
N SER A 428 -34.81 15.60 -3.74
CA SER A 428 -35.54 15.62 -5.01
C SER A 428 -35.86 14.21 -5.53
N VAL A 429 -37.02 14.08 -6.15
CA VAL A 429 -37.50 12.85 -6.83
C VAL A 429 -37.97 13.24 -8.24
N ASN A 430 -37.10 12.98 -9.22
CA ASN A 430 -37.24 13.51 -10.58
C ASN A 430 -37.34 12.41 -11.65
N GLU A 431 -36.63 11.29 -11.50
CA GLU A 431 -36.55 10.26 -12.56
C GLU A 431 -37.52 9.09 -12.39
N THR A 432 -37.73 8.59 -11.17
CA THR A 432 -38.48 7.36 -10.91
C THR A 432 -39.31 7.47 -9.63
N ASP A 433 -40.25 6.56 -9.46
CA ASP A 433 -40.92 6.38 -8.17
C ASP A 433 -39.95 5.76 -7.17
N VAL A 434 -39.84 6.33 -5.98
CA VAL A 434 -38.87 5.92 -4.97
C VAL A 434 -39.51 5.73 -3.60
N THR A 435 -38.87 4.89 -2.80
CA THR A 435 -39.28 4.59 -1.42
C THR A 435 -38.17 4.95 -0.44
N VAL A 436 -38.55 5.58 0.68
CA VAL A 436 -37.67 5.90 1.82
C VAL A 436 -38.32 5.42 3.13
N LYS A 437 -37.53 5.32 4.20
CA LYS A 437 -38.04 4.88 5.51
C LYS A 437 -38.88 5.97 6.17
N SER A 438 -38.22 7.01 6.66
CA SER A 438 -38.85 8.21 7.25
C SER A 438 -38.25 9.46 6.59
N LEU A 439 -38.99 10.55 6.57
CA LEU A 439 -38.53 11.83 6.04
C LEU A 439 -38.77 12.95 7.08
N THR A 440 -37.72 13.69 7.40
CA THR A 440 -37.78 14.89 8.26
C THR A 440 -37.27 16.09 7.47
N MET A 441 -38.13 17.06 7.24
CA MET A 441 -37.79 18.37 6.67
C MET A 441 -37.66 19.36 7.82
N ASN A 442 -36.45 19.87 8.06
CA ASN A 442 -36.25 20.96 9.01
C ASN A 442 -36.65 22.30 8.40
N SER A 443 -36.83 23.33 9.23
CA SER A 443 -37.07 24.69 8.75
C SER A 443 -35.95 25.14 7.80
N GLY A 444 -36.33 25.62 6.62
CA GLY A 444 -35.40 26.00 5.54
C GLY A 444 -34.91 24.83 4.67
N GLY A 445 -35.30 23.59 4.95
CA GLY A 445 -35.11 22.45 4.03
C GLY A 445 -36.20 22.40 2.97
N ALA A 446 -35.89 21.88 1.79
CA ALA A 446 -36.83 21.75 0.68
C ALA A 446 -36.96 20.31 0.16
N PHE A 447 -38.16 19.94 -0.27
CA PHE A 447 -38.41 18.65 -0.91
C PHE A 447 -39.26 18.85 -2.15
N SER A 448 -38.83 18.28 -3.29
CA SER A 448 -39.51 18.36 -4.57
C SER A 448 -39.82 16.99 -5.17
N ILE A 449 -41.02 16.86 -5.73
CA ILE A 449 -41.43 15.71 -6.55
C ILE A 449 -41.82 16.22 -7.93
N GLU A 450 -41.19 15.70 -8.97
CA GLU A 450 -41.49 16.03 -10.36
C GLU A 450 -42.82 15.44 -10.84
N VAL A 451 -43.37 16.01 -11.92
CA VAL A 451 -44.63 15.55 -12.52
C VAL A 451 -44.54 14.06 -12.86
N GLY A 452 -45.56 13.30 -12.46
CA GLY A 452 -45.65 11.88 -12.77
C GLY A 452 -44.67 10.98 -12.00
N LYS A 453 -44.00 11.53 -10.97
CA LYS A 453 -43.13 10.77 -10.05
C LYS A 453 -43.73 10.66 -8.66
N GLY A 454 -43.31 9.65 -7.92
CA GLY A 454 -43.84 9.33 -6.60
C GLY A 454 -42.77 9.15 -5.54
N LEU A 455 -43.00 9.71 -4.35
CA LEU A 455 -42.31 9.31 -3.14
C LEU A 455 -43.24 8.51 -2.24
N THR A 456 -42.80 7.33 -1.82
CA THR A 456 -43.40 6.59 -0.70
C THR A 456 -42.52 6.71 0.54
N VAL A 457 -43.05 7.30 1.61
CA VAL A 457 -42.46 7.31 2.95
C VAL A 457 -43.14 6.21 3.74
N THR A 458 -42.43 5.13 4.05
CA THR A 458 -43.05 3.94 4.68
C THR A 458 -43.42 4.14 6.14
N ASN A 459 -42.73 5.05 6.83
CA ASN A 459 -42.96 5.40 8.23
C ASN A 459 -43.43 6.86 8.34
N ASN A 460 -42.75 7.69 9.12
CA ASN A 460 -43.24 9.04 9.44
C ASN A 460 -42.68 10.11 8.49
N LEU A 461 -43.51 11.11 8.23
CA LEU A 461 -43.13 12.38 7.61
C LEU A 461 -43.25 13.51 8.64
N THR A 462 -42.17 14.24 8.89
CA THR A 462 -42.21 15.50 9.65
C THR A 462 -41.82 16.64 8.71
N ASN A 463 -42.76 17.53 8.38
CA ASN A 463 -42.52 18.66 7.50
C ASN A 463 -42.52 20.00 8.24
N ASN A 464 -41.34 20.58 8.47
CA ASN A 464 -41.19 21.97 8.93
C ASN A 464 -40.56 22.87 7.87
N GLY A 465 -40.35 22.35 6.65
CA GLY A 465 -39.72 23.02 5.52
C GLY A 465 -40.70 23.26 4.38
N THR A 466 -40.18 23.35 3.15
CA THR A 466 -40.99 23.53 1.94
C THR A 466 -41.18 22.19 1.23
N LEU A 467 -42.44 21.79 1.02
CA LEU A 467 -42.81 20.66 0.18
C LEU A 467 -43.39 21.17 -1.15
N THR A 468 -42.81 20.74 -2.28
CA THR A 468 -43.30 21.06 -3.64
C THR A 468 -43.64 19.77 -4.37
N ILE A 469 -44.91 19.58 -4.71
CA ILE A 469 -45.36 18.49 -5.59
C ILE A 469 -45.75 19.13 -6.91
N GLN A 470 -44.98 18.85 -7.97
CA GLN A 470 -45.21 19.46 -9.27
C GLN A 470 -46.43 18.85 -9.97
N SER A 471 -47.08 19.65 -10.80
CA SER A 471 -48.22 19.22 -11.61
C SER A 471 -48.25 20.00 -12.92
N ASP A 472 -48.69 19.35 -14.00
CA ASP A 472 -48.96 19.97 -15.28
C ASP A 472 -50.23 19.37 -15.94
N ALA A 473 -50.44 19.62 -17.23
CA ALA A 473 -51.59 19.07 -17.96
C ALA A 473 -51.54 17.53 -18.13
N THR A 474 -50.39 16.91 -17.90
CA THR A 474 -50.14 15.46 -18.04
C THR A 474 -50.28 14.69 -16.73
N GLY A 475 -50.19 15.36 -15.57
CA GLY A 475 -50.44 14.73 -14.27
C GLY A 475 -49.91 15.52 -13.08
N THR A 476 -49.82 14.85 -11.94
CA THR A 476 -49.25 15.37 -10.69
C THR A 476 -48.16 14.42 -10.20
N GLY A 477 -47.18 14.94 -9.45
CA GLY A 477 -46.38 14.11 -8.56
C GLY A 477 -47.25 13.48 -7.46
N SER A 478 -46.73 12.48 -6.78
CA SER A 478 -47.44 11.74 -5.73
C SER A 478 -46.60 11.60 -4.46
N LEU A 479 -47.22 11.82 -3.30
CA LEU A 479 -46.60 11.57 -1.99
C LEU A 479 -47.51 10.63 -1.20
N ILE A 480 -46.98 9.46 -0.83
CA ILE A 480 -47.66 8.47 -0.01
C ILE A 480 -46.90 8.35 1.31
N VAL A 481 -47.60 8.49 2.44
CA VAL A 481 -47.02 8.33 3.77
C VAL A 481 -47.75 7.21 4.50
N GLY A 482 -47.03 6.17 4.90
CA GLY A 482 -47.58 5.01 5.60
C GLY A 482 -47.78 5.23 7.11
N GLY A 483 -47.06 6.18 7.71
CA GLY A 483 -47.12 6.52 9.12
C GLY A 483 -47.72 7.90 9.40
N THR A 484 -47.23 8.56 10.45
CA THR A 484 -47.74 9.86 10.89
C THR A 484 -47.17 10.99 10.04
N ILE A 485 -48.02 11.93 9.65
CA ILE A 485 -47.63 13.23 9.08
C ILE A 485 -47.72 14.27 10.19
N SER A 486 -46.64 15.02 10.41
CA SER A 486 -46.56 16.10 11.41
C SER A 486 -45.71 17.27 10.91
N GLY A 487 -45.64 18.36 11.69
CA GLY A 487 -44.84 19.54 11.39
C GLY A 487 -45.69 20.77 11.03
N SER A 488 -45.02 21.91 10.84
CA SER A 488 -45.67 23.22 10.63
C SER A 488 -45.76 23.68 9.17
N GLY A 489 -45.10 22.98 8.24
CA GLY A 489 -44.91 23.41 6.85
C GLY A 489 -45.72 22.64 5.83
#